data_AF-X0SXB0-F1
#
_entry.id   AF-X0SXB0-F1
#
_cell.length_a   1.000
_cell.length_b   1.000
_cell.length_c   1.000
_cell.angle_alpha   90.00
_cell.angle_beta   90.00
_cell.angle_gamma   90.00
#
_symmetry.space_group_name_H-M   'P 1'
#
loop_
_entity.id
_entity.type
_entity.pdbx_description
1 polymer ?
#
loop_
_entity_poly.entity_id
_entity_poly.type
_entity_poly.pdbx_seq_one_letter_code
_entity_poly.pdbx_strand_id
1 'polypeptide(L)' 'MKTNNLTTKRFVIRKSLLGTNTVITFTNKKDITFTYDHDEIYSTYQEKFESMSCFQNYKSYTNSNTVPKFCRELSTVK' A
#
# COMPACT_ATOMS: atom_id res chain seq x y z
N MET A 1 5.25 16.43 12.72
CA MET A 1 5.61 15.78 11.43
C MET A 1 4.33 15.66 10.62
N LYS A 2 4.36 15.99 9.32
CA LYS A 2 3.14 16.10 8.49
C LYS A 2 2.88 14.73 7.86
N THR A 3 1.87 14.01 8.35
CA THR A 3 1.39 12.76 7.73
C THR A 3 0.67 13.13 6.43
N ASN A 4 1.10 12.54 5.32
CA ASN A 4 0.48 12.79 4.02
C ASN A 4 -0.67 11.79 3.84
N ASN A 5 -1.89 12.29 3.67
CA ASN A 5 -3.04 11.42 3.38
C ASN A 5 -3.25 11.35 1.87
N LEU A 6 -3.24 10.14 1.32
CA LEU A 6 -3.44 9.90 -0.10
C LEU A 6 -4.65 8.99 -0.32
N THR A 7 -5.67 9.50 -1.00
CA THR A 7 -6.81 8.69 -1.42
C THR A 7 -6.58 8.12 -2.81
N THR A 8 -6.78 6.81 -2.95
CA THR A 8 -6.60 6.12 -4.23
C THR A 8 -7.80 5.21 -4.53
N LYS A 9 -7.82 4.61 -5.73
CA LYS A 9 -8.87 3.67 -6.15
C LYS A 9 -8.48 2.20 -5.97
N ARG A 10 -7.28 1.94 -5.41
CA ARG A 10 -6.69 0.60 -5.32
C ARG A 10 -5.57 0.57 -4.28
N PHE A 11 -5.29 -0.61 -3.75
CA PHE A 11 -4.07 -0.83 -2.99
C PHE A 11 -2.85 -0.48 -3.84
N VAL A 12 -1.88 0.23 -3.24
CA VAL A 12 -0.67 0.69 -3.91
C VAL A 12 0.50 0.85 -2.94
N ILE A 13 1.65 0.32 -3.35
CA ILE A 13 2.98 0.56 -2.77
C ILE A 13 3.86 1.11 -3.88
N ARG A 14 4.53 2.24 -3.67
CA ARG A 14 5.38 2.93 -4.66
C ARG A 14 6.72 3.28 -4.03
N LYS A 15 7.81 3.02 -4.76
CA LYS A 15 9.15 3.39 -4.33
C LYS A 15 9.32 4.90 -4.11
N SER A 16 8.56 5.72 -4.85
CA SER A 16 8.55 7.18 -4.73
C SER A 16 7.90 7.71 -3.44
N LEU A 17 7.08 6.90 -2.77
CA LEU A 17 6.39 7.29 -1.54
C LEU A 17 7.12 6.81 -0.28
N LEU A 18 8.26 6.12 -0.42
CA LEU A 18 9.04 5.65 0.71
C LEU A 18 9.62 6.81 1.50
N GLY A 19 9.45 6.79 2.83
CA GLY A 19 9.96 7.81 3.75
C GLY A 19 9.16 9.11 3.72
N THR A 20 7.96 9.08 3.13
CA THR A 20 7.05 10.23 3.08
C THR A 20 6.00 10.22 4.18
N ASN A 21 5.96 9.16 5.00
CA ASN A 21 4.96 8.92 6.05
C ASN A 21 3.54 9.10 5.49
N THR A 22 3.28 8.43 4.37
CA THR A 22 2.00 8.54 3.66
C THR A 22 1.02 7.48 4.14
N VAL A 23 -0.14 7.92 4.63
CA VAL A 23 -1.28 7.04 4.92
C VAL A 23 -2.17 6.99 3.70
N ILE A 24 -2.43 5.78 3.20
CA ILE A 24 -3.21 5.56 1.99
C ILE A 24 -4.59 5.04 2.37
N THR A 25 -5.61 5.67 1.80
CA THR A 25 -7.00 5.22 1.90
C THR A 25 -7.52 4.86 0.51
N PHE A 26 -8.15 3.69 0.35
CA PHE A 26 -8.82 3.35 -0.89
C PHE A 26 -10.10 2.57 -0.65
N THR A 27 -11.08 2.80 -1.51
CA THR A 27 -12.34 2.05 -1.54
C THR A 27 -12.32 1.13 -2.75
N ASN A 28 -12.61 -0.16 -2.54
CA ASN A 28 -12.66 -1.14 -3.62
C ASN A 28 -14.03 -1.15 -4.33
N LYS A 29 -14.18 -1.98 -5.36
CA LYS A 29 -15.46 -2.14 -6.09
C LYS A 29 -16.61 -2.72 -5.25
N LYS A 30 -16.35 -3.20 -4.04
CA LYS A 30 -17.34 -3.75 -3.11
C LYS A 30 -17.74 -2.73 -2.02
N ASP A 31 -17.41 -1.45 -2.22
CA ASP A 31 -17.58 -0.36 -1.24
C ASP A 31 -16.88 -0.59 0.11
N ILE A 32 -15.86 -1.45 0.14
CA ILE A 32 -15.04 -1.66 1.34
C ILE A 32 -13.89 -0.68 1.31
N THR A 33 -13.75 0.10 2.38
CA THR A 33 -12.68 1.09 2.51
C THR A 33 -11.54 0.53 3.35
N PHE A 34 -10.33 0.63 2.82
CA PHE A 34 -9.10 0.21 3.50
C PHE A 34 -8.24 1.44 3.76
N THR A 35 -7.68 1.52 4.96
CA THR A 35 -6.67 2.52 5.33
C THR A 35 -5.42 1.82 5.85
N TYR A 36 -4.24 2.27 5.41
CA TYR A 36 -2.97 1.69 5.84
C TYR A 36 -1.82 2.70 5.76
N ASP A 37 -0.76 2.47 6.53
CA ASP A 37 0.50 3.20 6.40
C ASP A 37 1.35 2.58 5.28
N HIS A 38 1.76 3.42 4.32
CA HIS A 38 2.56 2.98 3.18
C HIS A 38 3.95 2.47 3.59
N ASP A 39 4.61 3.20 4.49
CA ASP A 39 6.00 2.95 4.86
C ASP A 39 6.09 1.77 5.83
N GLU A 40 5.11 1.62 6.72
CA GLU A 40 5.00 0.44 7.60
C GLU A 40 4.86 -0.85 6.78
N ILE A 41 3.89 -0.90 5.84
CA ILE A 41 3.70 -2.07 4.98
C ILE A 41 4.96 -2.39 4.18
N TYR A 42 5.60 -1.37 3.61
CA TYR A 42 6.83 -1.60 2.87
C TYR A 42 7.94 -2.15 3.76
N SER A 43 8.15 -1.56 4.95
CA SER A 43 9.20 -1.98 5.88
C SER A 43 8.99 -3.42 6.36
N THR A 44 7.76 -3.80 6.71
CA THR A 44 7.45 -5.16 7.17
C THR A 44 7.64 -6.21 6.07
N TYR A 45 7.32 -5.88 4.82
CA TYR A 45 7.38 -6.83 3.69
C TYR A 45 8.44 -6.46 2.66
N GLN A 46 9.50 -5.77 3.07
CA GLN A 46 10.51 -5.21 2.17
C GLN A 46 11.14 -6.28 1.27
N GLU A 47 11.61 -7.39 1.86
CA GLU A 47 12.21 -8.50 1.11
C GLU A 47 11.24 -9.07 0.06
N LYS A 48 9.95 -9.10 0.39
CA LYS A 48 8.90 -9.61 -0.50
C LYS A 48 8.62 -8.67 -1.66
N PHE A 49 8.60 -7.36 -1.42
CA PHE A 49 8.49 -6.39 -2.51
C PHE A 49 9.75 -6.35 -3.36
N GLU A 50 10.94 -6.35 -2.75
CA GLU A 50 12.20 -6.26 -3.47
C GLU A 50 12.51 -7.55 -4.26
N SER A 51 12.02 -8.71 -3.85
CA SER A 51 12.10 -9.97 -4.63
C SER A 51 11.10 -10.04 -5.80
N MET A 52 10.08 -9.18 -5.85
CA MET A 52 9.12 -9.16 -6.97
C MET A 52 9.69 -8.41 -8.17
N SER A 53 9.80 -9.09 -9.30
CA SER A 53 10.24 -8.50 -10.57
C SER A 53 9.39 -7.29 -11.00
N CYS A 54 8.08 -7.33 -10.75
CA CYS A 54 7.19 -6.22 -11.06
C CYS A 54 7.51 -4.96 -10.23
N PHE A 55 7.87 -5.12 -8.95
CA PHE A 55 8.22 -3.99 -8.11
C PHE A 55 9.56 -3.36 -8.53
N GLN A 56 10.54 -4.18 -8.93
CA GLN A 56 11.80 -3.69 -9.47
C GLN A 56 11.62 -2.94 -10.79
N ASN A 57 10.84 -3.51 -11.72
CA ASN A 57 10.65 -2.95 -13.05
C ASN A 57 9.75 -1.71 -13.04
N TYR A 58 8.63 -1.77 -12.33
CA TYR A 58 7.60 -0.71 -12.34
C TYR A 58 7.67 0.21 -11.14
N LYS A 59 8.61 -0.04 -10.20
CA LYS A 59 8.81 0.75 -8.96
C LYS A 59 7.54 0.85 -8.11
N SER A 60 6.61 -0.08 -8.33
CA SER A 60 5.30 -0.06 -7.71
C SER A 60 4.63 -1.43 -7.75
N TYR A 61 3.77 -1.66 -6.76
CA TYR A 61 2.91 -2.81 -6.65
C TYR A 61 1.49 -2.32 -6.40
N THR A 62 0.49 -2.87 -7.10
CA THR A 62 -0.92 -2.44 -6.93
C THR A 62 -1.89 -3.62 -6.95
N ASN A 63 -3.03 -3.46 -6.27
CA ASN A 63 -4.14 -4.42 -6.32
C ASN A 63 -5.50 -3.70 -6.26
N SER A 64 -6.31 -3.88 -7.31
CA SER A 64 -7.59 -3.18 -7.47
C SER A 64 -8.76 -3.81 -6.71
N ASN A 65 -8.64 -5.06 -6.25
CA ASN A 65 -9.74 -5.79 -5.65
C ASN A 65 -9.75 -5.69 -4.12
N THR A 66 -8.59 -5.78 -3.50
CA THR A 66 -8.44 -5.83 -2.03
C THR A 66 -6.98 -5.66 -1.65
N VAL A 67 -6.72 -5.43 -0.36
CA VAL A 67 -5.38 -5.51 0.21
C VAL A 67 -4.84 -6.95 0.06
N PRO A 68 -3.61 -7.15 -0.43
CA PRO A 68 -2.97 -8.46 -0.52
C PRO A 68 -3.01 -9.19 0.82
N LYS A 69 -3.23 -10.52 0.81
CA LYS A 69 -3.42 -11.30 2.05
C LYS A 69 -2.34 -11.04 3.10
N PHE A 70 -1.08 -10.95 2.67
CA PHE A 70 0.05 -10.71 3.56
C PHE A 70 0.08 -9.28 4.13
N CYS A 71 -0.56 -8.30 3.50
CA CYS A 71 -0.64 -6.92 3.99
C CYS A 71 -1.89 -6.64 4.83
N ARG A 72 -2.81 -7.60 4.97
CA ARG A 72 -4.14 -7.34 5.57
C ARG A 72 -4.07 -7.01 7.05
N GLU A 73 -3.14 -7.64 7.78
CA GLU A 73 -2.97 -7.43 9.22
C GLU A 73 -2.53 -6.00 9.55
N LEU A 74 -1.81 -5.34 8.62
CA LEU A 74 -1.37 -3.95 8.72
C LEU A 74 -2.36 -2.96 8.08
N SER A 75 -3.54 -3.42 7.67
CA SER A 75 -4.56 -2.56 7.08
C SER A 75 -5.82 -2.57 7.93
N THR A 76 -6.38 -1.38 8.14
CA THR A 76 -7.67 -1.24 8.82
C THR A 76 -8.79 -1.23 7.78
N VAL A 77 -9.79 -2.09 7.97
CA VAL A 77 -11.03 -2.08 7.20
C VAL A 77 -12.02 -1.16 7.91
N LYS A 78 -12.57 -0.19 7.18
CA LYS A 78 -13.66 0.67 7.62
C LYS A 78 -14.92 0.39 6.81
#